data_AF-A0A671FTT6-F1
#
_entry.id   AF-A0A671FTT6-F1
#
_cell.length_a   1.000
_cell.length_b   1.000
_cell.length_c   1.000
_cell.angle_alpha   90.00
_cell.angle_beta   90.00
_cell.angle_gamma   90.00
#
_symmetry.space_group_name_H-M   'P 1'
#
loop_
_entity.id
_entity.type
_entity.pdbx_description
1 polymer ?
#
loop_
_entity_poly.entity_id
_entity_poly.type
_entity_poly.pdbx_seq_one_letter_code
_entity_poly.pdbx_strand_id
1 'polypeptide(L)'
;MEPPSAPARRGRVPWQGLLLAVSLLTFWSPLTTAQLALEFMPSNAAEWEDVLFLAHNLPEDLAGYAWFKGGRVDSKRQIASYKIDTGVNNPGPAYSGRETIYPNGSLLFQKVTLEDTGYYTLQAIKTNFHNEEPFTIYPLPEPNVTSNTSDPVEHKGPVVFTCEPEIQDATYLWLINSQSVQNSTRLELSKDNRTLTLLNVTRNDTGPYECDIRNPVSASLSDPFYLNYTDPHPWTPILAITPSPGNPGRPSFELRLGGDGLLLSREARGQYGLYTDKECPFSSDYITCGSVLFAPDGPEAPTISPSDTHYRSGANLNLSCHAASNPPAQYSWLINGRPKQSTQEVTIPNITPNDSGSYTCVVHNSVTRLNGTAVRTITVSGKLLPGPPALSSGVEVSDFQKRA
;
A
#
# COMPACT_ATOMS: atom_id res chain seq x y z
N MET A 1 -63.51 28.58 42.54
CA MET A 1 -64.59 28.32 41.57
C MET A 1 -64.54 29.43 40.54
N GLU A 2 -64.21 29.00 39.31
CA GLU A 2 -64.31 29.67 37.99
C GLU A 2 -63.56 30.99 37.69
N PRO A 3 -62.71 31.03 36.65
CA PRO A 3 -62.34 32.26 35.95
C PRO A 3 -63.18 32.45 34.67
N PRO A 4 -63.56 33.68 34.28
CA PRO A 4 -64.19 33.93 33.00
C PRO A 4 -63.14 34.08 31.88
N SER A 5 -63.39 33.38 30.78
CA SER A 5 -62.69 33.43 29.50
C SER A 5 -62.96 34.73 28.72
N ALA A 6 -61.90 35.32 28.14
CA ALA A 6 -61.99 36.33 27.08
C ALA A 6 -60.88 36.10 26.00
N PRO A 7 -61.11 36.50 24.73
CA PRO A 7 -60.52 35.83 23.57
C PRO A 7 -59.20 36.43 23.08
N ALA A 8 -58.41 35.58 22.41
CA ALA A 8 -57.20 35.96 21.70
C ALA A 8 -57.48 36.88 20.51
N ARG A 9 -56.96 38.11 20.54
CA ARG A 9 -56.83 38.96 19.35
C ARG A 9 -55.76 38.39 18.43
N ARG A 10 -56.11 38.10 17.18
CA ARG A 10 -55.14 37.84 16.10
C ARG A 10 -55.34 38.89 15.00
N GLY A 11 -54.74 40.07 15.20
CA GLY A 11 -54.61 41.08 14.15
C GLY A 11 -53.59 40.62 13.12
N ARG A 12 -54.00 40.46 11.86
CA ARG A 12 -53.10 40.23 10.74
C ARG A 12 -52.38 41.55 10.41
N VAL A 13 -51.08 41.60 10.66
CA VAL A 13 -50.21 42.68 10.17
C VAL A 13 -49.89 42.41 8.69
N PRO A 14 -50.02 43.38 7.77
CA PRO A 14 -49.76 43.17 6.35
C PRO A 14 -48.24 43.10 6.10
N TRP A 15 -47.79 41.97 5.57
CA TRP A 15 -46.39 41.64 5.27
C TRP A 15 -45.74 42.49 4.17
N GLN A 16 -46.51 43.37 3.50
CA GLN A 16 -46.00 44.21 2.41
C GLN A 16 -45.10 45.36 2.87
N GLY A 17 -45.22 45.83 4.13
CA GLY A 17 -44.33 46.87 4.68
C GLY A 17 -42.94 46.35 5.07
N LEU A 18 -42.83 45.06 5.44
CA LEU A 18 -41.57 44.48 5.90
C LEU A 18 -40.63 44.13 4.74
N LEU A 19 -41.18 43.74 3.58
CA LEU A 19 -40.39 43.35 2.41
C LEU A 19 -39.70 44.54 1.73
N LEU A 20 -40.29 45.74 1.76
CA LEU A 20 -39.68 46.97 1.21
C LEU A 20 -38.50 47.48 2.06
N ALA A 21 -38.55 47.29 3.39
CA ALA A 21 -37.43 47.63 4.28
C ALA A 21 -36.24 46.67 4.14
N VAL A 22 -36.49 45.38 3.83
CA VAL A 22 -35.43 44.40 3.57
C VAL A 22 -34.81 44.58 2.18
N SER A 23 -35.57 45.05 1.19
CA SER A 23 -35.07 45.28 -0.18
C SER A 23 -34.17 46.51 -0.34
N LEU A 24 -34.16 47.46 0.61
CA LEU A 24 -33.28 48.64 0.60
C LEU A 24 -31.99 48.44 1.41
N LEU A 25 -31.90 47.38 2.23
CA LEU A 25 -30.70 47.07 3.02
C LEU A 25 -29.73 46.10 2.32
N THR A 26 -30.13 45.44 1.24
CA THR A 26 -29.22 44.64 0.39
C THR A 26 -28.44 45.49 -0.62
N PHE A 27 -28.71 46.80 -0.69
CA PHE A 27 -28.02 47.70 -1.62
C PHE A 27 -26.84 48.46 -0.98
N TRP A 28 -26.59 48.25 0.33
CA TRP A 28 -25.56 48.95 1.11
C TRP A 28 -24.59 47.96 1.77
N SER A 29 -24.26 46.87 1.07
CA SER A 29 -22.91 46.33 1.24
C SER A 29 -22.02 47.29 0.44
N PRO A 30 -21.08 48.04 1.05
CA PRO A 30 -20.02 48.63 0.25
C PRO A 30 -19.44 47.47 -0.56
N LEU A 31 -19.54 47.56 -1.89
CA LEU A 31 -18.84 46.69 -2.79
C LEU A 31 -17.41 46.67 -2.26
N THR A 32 -16.93 45.50 -1.85
CA THR A 32 -15.58 45.35 -1.32
C THR A 32 -14.66 46.01 -2.33
N THR A 33 -14.10 47.18 -2.00
CA THR A 33 -13.20 47.88 -2.90
C THR A 33 -12.14 46.87 -3.27
N ALA A 34 -12.11 46.45 -4.53
CA ALA A 34 -11.22 45.40 -4.95
C ALA A 34 -9.80 45.89 -4.66
N GLN A 35 -9.13 45.23 -3.71
CA GLN A 35 -7.82 45.65 -3.26
C GLN A 35 -6.82 45.40 -4.40
N LEU A 36 -5.90 46.33 -4.63
CA LEU A 36 -4.88 46.20 -5.66
C LEU A 36 -4.14 44.87 -5.46
N ALA A 37 -4.07 44.07 -6.52
CA ALA A 37 -3.45 42.76 -6.51
C ALA A 37 -2.41 42.66 -7.63
N LEU A 38 -1.32 41.96 -7.36
CA LEU A 38 -0.37 41.53 -8.36
C LEU A 38 -0.52 40.02 -8.54
N GLU A 39 -0.26 39.52 -9.75
CA GLU A 39 -0.29 38.10 -10.09
C GLU A 39 0.97 37.75 -10.91
N PHE A 40 1.62 36.63 -10.58
CA PHE A 40 2.77 36.10 -11.33
C PHE A 40 2.30 35.04 -12.32
N MET A 41 2.51 35.26 -13.63
CA MET A 41 2.06 34.34 -14.67
C MET A 41 3.19 33.94 -15.64
N PRO A 42 3.40 32.63 -15.90
CA PRO A 42 2.87 31.49 -15.16
C PRO A 42 3.47 31.40 -13.75
N SER A 43 2.78 30.72 -12.82
CA SER A 43 3.24 30.66 -11.42
C SER A 43 4.51 29.81 -11.20
N ASN A 44 4.87 28.99 -12.19
CA ASN A 44 6.00 28.06 -12.20
C ASN A 44 6.83 28.16 -13.50
N ALA A 45 7.27 29.38 -13.84
CA ALA A 45 8.04 29.63 -15.06
C ALA A 45 9.41 28.92 -15.05
N ALA A 46 9.74 28.27 -16.16
CA ALA A 46 11.05 27.67 -16.36
C ALA A 46 12.10 28.71 -16.82
N GLU A 47 13.38 28.36 -16.72
CA GLU A 47 14.45 29.21 -17.23
C GLU A 47 14.26 29.46 -18.74
N TRP A 48 14.51 30.69 -19.19
CA TRP A 48 14.36 31.19 -20.55
C TRP A 48 12.92 31.39 -21.03
N GLU A 49 11.93 31.25 -20.15
CA GLU A 49 10.54 31.61 -20.44
C GLU A 49 10.27 33.11 -20.21
N ASP A 50 9.17 33.59 -20.80
CA ASP A 50 8.67 34.94 -20.57
C ASP A 50 7.67 34.90 -19.40
N VAL A 51 7.81 35.83 -18.45
CA VAL A 51 6.90 35.95 -17.30
C VAL A 51 6.23 37.32 -17.29
N LEU A 52 4.98 37.33 -16.83
CA LEU A 52 4.17 38.54 -16.70
C LEU A 52 3.81 38.76 -15.25
N PHE A 53 4.21 39.91 -14.72
CA PHE A 53 3.70 40.45 -13.47
C PHE A 53 2.42 41.25 -13.77
N LEU A 54 1.27 40.60 -13.62
CA LEU A 54 -0.03 41.16 -13.95
C LEU A 54 -0.53 42.01 -12.78
N ALA A 55 -0.91 43.26 -13.04
CA ALA A 55 -1.47 44.17 -12.05
C ALA A 55 -2.99 44.29 -12.21
N HIS A 56 -3.72 44.06 -11.13
CA HIS A 56 -5.19 44.11 -11.06
C HIS A 56 -5.64 45.22 -10.12
N ASN A 57 -6.80 45.80 -10.42
CA ASN A 57 -7.49 46.78 -9.57
C ASN A 57 -6.60 47.98 -9.18
N LEU A 58 -5.76 48.44 -10.11
CA LEU A 58 -5.02 49.69 -9.94
C LEU A 58 -6.00 50.88 -9.85
N PRO A 59 -5.71 51.89 -9.01
CA PRO A 59 -6.51 53.11 -8.95
C PRO A 59 -6.67 53.77 -10.32
N GLU A 60 -7.80 54.45 -10.54
CA GLU A 60 -8.06 55.15 -11.82
C GLU A 60 -7.26 56.45 -11.93
N ASP A 61 -6.86 57.07 -10.81
CA ASP A 61 -6.26 58.41 -10.74
C ASP A 61 -4.72 58.41 -10.81
N LEU A 62 -4.13 57.60 -11.71
CA LEU A 62 -2.68 57.42 -11.80
C LEU A 62 -2.01 58.29 -12.88
N ALA A 63 -0.83 58.82 -12.56
CA ALA A 63 0.09 59.47 -13.50
C ALA A 63 1.06 58.47 -14.16
N GLY A 64 1.38 57.38 -13.47
CA GLY A 64 2.35 56.42 -13.95
C GLY A 64 2.67 55.31 -12.95
N TYR A 65 3.56 54.43 -13.39
CA TYR A 65 4.02 53.26 -12.65
C TYR A 65 5.55 53.26 -12.60
N ALA A 66 6.12 52.70 -11.55
CA ALA A 66 7.54 52.39 -11.50
C ALA A 66 7.75 51.00 -10.90
N TRP A 67 8.58 50.20 -11.57
CA TRP A 67 8.96 48.86 -11.11
C TRP A 67 10.40 48.87 -10.60
N PHE A 68 10.64 48.17 -9.50
CA PHE A 68 11.93 48.09 -8.81
C PHE A 68 12.32 46.63 -8.57
N LYS A 69 13.62 46.32 -8.64
CA LYS A 69 14.17 45.03 -8.21
C LYS A 69 14.47 45.09 -6.71
N GLY A 70 14.01 44.12 -5.94
CA GLY A 70 14.09 44.07 -4.48
C GLY A 70 12.75 44.35 -3.81
N GLY A 71 12.66 44.13 -2.49
CA GLY A 71 11.39 44.20 -1.75
C GLY A 71 11.02 45.59 -1.25
N ARG A 72 11.68 46.63 -1.76
CA ARG A 72 11.50 48.03 -1.36
C ARG A 72 11.74 48.95 -2.55
N VAL A 73 11.15 50.13 -2.49
CA VAL A 73 11.40 51.21 -3.46
C VAL A 73 12.81 51.77 -3.24
N ASP A 74 13.71 51.51 -4.18
CA ASP A 74 15.09 52.02 -4.20
C ASP A 74 15.41 52.53 -5.61
N SER A 75 15.68 53.83 -5.75
CA SER A 75 15.97 54.45 -7.04
C SER A 75 17.16 53.83 -7.78
N LYS A 76 18.13 53.25 -7.06
CA LYS A 76 19.26 52.53 -7.68
C LYS A 76 18.87 51.20 -8.28
N ARG A 77 17.73 50.64 -7.87
CA ARG A 77 17.21 49.34 -8.33
C ARG A 77 15.96 49.49 -9.21
N GLN A 78 15.69 50.69 -9.72
CA GLN A 78 14.56 50.91 -10.62
C GLN A 78 14.80 50.19 -11.95
N ILE A 79 13.84 49.36 -12.36
CA ILE A 79 13.85 48.62 -13.62
C ILE A 79 13.38 49.55 -14.74
N ALA A 80 12.17 50.09 -14.62
CA ALA A 80 11.63 51.08 -15.56
C ALA A 80 10.50 51.87 -14.89
N SER A 81 10.14 53.01 -15.48
CA SER A 81 8.89 53.71 -15.18
C SER A 81 8.08 53.95 -16.44
N TYR A 82 6.76 53.84 -16.31
CA TYR A 82 5.82 54.08 -17.38
C TYR A 82 4.99 55.32 -17.07
N LYS A 83 4.94 56.25 -18.01
CA LYS A 83 4.18 57.48 -17.86
C LYS A 83 2.89 57.39 -18.68
N ILE A 84 1.74 57.43 -18.02
CA ILE A 84 0.43 57.14 -18.65
C ILE A 84 0.06 58.21 -19.68
N ASP A 85 0.38 59.47 -19.42
CA ASP A 85 0.02 60.61 -20.28
C ASP A 85 0.68 60.59 -21.68
N THR A 86 1.89 60.05 -21.77
CA THR A 86 2.74 60.05 -22.96
C THR A 86 2.88 58.64 -23.55
N GLY A 87 2.52 57.61 -22.78
CA GLY A 87 2.67 56.22 -23.18
C GLY A 87 4.12 55.74 -23.27
N VAL A 88 5.04 56.41 -22.57
CA VAL A 88 6.49 56.16 -22.69
C VAL A 88 6.99 55.29 -21.53
N ASN A 89 7.75 54.25 -21.89
CA ASN A 89 8.59 53.48 -20.97
C ASN A 89 9.97 54.15 -20.85
N ASN A 90 10.33 54.56 -19.64
CA ASN A 90 11.63 55.12 -19.30
C ASN A 90 12.44 54.05 -18.55
N PRO A 91 13.53 53.53 -19.15
CA PRO A 91 14.42 52.58 -18.48
C PRO A 91 15.08 53.19 -17.23
N GLY A 92 15.22 52.38 -16.18
CA GLY A 92 15.95 52.71 -14.97
C GLY A 92 17.35 52.08 -14.91
N PRO A 93 18.10 52.27 -13.82
CA PRO A 93 19.47 51.75 -13.67
C PRO A 93 19.56 50.22 -13.63
N ALA A 94 18.49 49.52 -13.22
CA ALA A 94 18.43 48.06 -13.14
C ALA A 94 17.77 47.41 -14.36
N TYR A 95 17.52 48.19 -15.43
CA TYR A 95 16.96 47.69 -16.69
C TYR A 95 17.95 46.74 -17.39
N SER A 96 17.54 45.50 -17.68
CA SER A 96 18.38 44.54 -18.39
C SER A 96 18.13 44.51 -19.91
N GLY A 97 17.12 45.24 -20.39
CA GLY A 97 16.71 45.21 -21.80
C GLY A 97 15.68 44.13 -22.12
N ARG A 98 15.25 43.37 -21.11
CA ARG A 98 14.29 42.25 -21.25
C ARG A 98 12.92 42.60 -20.68
N GLU A 99 12.79 43.77 -20.05
CA GLU A 99 11.61 44.17 -19.31
C GLU A 99 10.75 45.17 -20.10
N THR A 100 9.43 45.13 -19.95
CA THR A 100 8.52 46.12 -20.58
C THR A 100 7.30 46.33 -19.71
N ILE A 101 7.00 47.59 -19.33
CA ILE A 101 5.79 47.92 -18.58
C ILE A 101 4.65 48.20 -19.57
N TYR A 102 3.50 47.56 -19.34
CA TYR A 102 2.29 47.79 -20.10
C TYR A 102 1.46 48.95 -19.53
N PRO A 103 0.54 49.54 -20.33
CA PRO A 103 -0.31 50.64 -19.89
C PRO A 103 -1.18 50.34 -18.68
N ASN A 104 -1.45 49.07 -18.39
CA ASN A 104 -2.18 48.61 -17.21
C ASN A 104 -1.27 48.41 -15.98
N GLY A 105 -0.04 48.90 -15.99
CA GLY A 105 0.93 48.78 -14.90
C GLY A 105 1.61 47.41 -14.78
N SER A 106 1.24 46.44 -15.61
CA SER A 106 1.85 45.10 -15.61
C SER A 106 3.26 45.14 -16.20
N LEU A 107 4.14 44.24 -15.75
CA LEU A 107 5.53 44.16 -16.22
C LEU A 107 5.76 42.81 -16.91
N LEU A 108 6.07 42.83 -18.20
CA LEU A 108 6.61 41.68 -18.92
C LEU A 108 8.11 41.60 -18.65
N PHE A 109 8.59 40.41 -18.31
CA PHE A 109 10.01 40.09 -18.19
C PHE A 109 10.31 38.89 -19.11
N GLN A 110 11.05 39.14 -20.18
CA GLN A 110 11.34 38.12 -21.18
C GLN A 110 12.58 37.29 -20.81
N LYS A 111 12.55 36.00 -21.14
CA LYS A 111 13.69 35.08 -20.98
C LYS A 111 14.34 35.17 -19.61
N VAL A 112 13.59 34.83 -18.58
CA VAL A 112 14.07 34.90 -17.18
C VAL A 112 15.13 33.85 -16.89
N THR A 113 16.04 34.16 -15.98
CA THR A 113 17.11 33.26 -15.51
C THR A 113 17.04 33.07 -14.01
N LEU A 114 17.78 32.11 -13.46
CA LEU A 114 17.84 31.92 -12.01
C LEU A 114 18.37 33.15 -11.24
N GLU A 115 19.16 34.02 -11.87
CA GLU A 115 19.66 35.27 -11.27
C GLU A 115 18.60 36.40 -11.21
N ASP A 116 17.49 36.23 -11.94
CA ASP A 116 16.37 37.14 -11.91
C ASP A 116 15.47 36.86 -10.68
N THR A 117 15.61 35.70 -10.04
CA THR A 117 14.83 35.35 -8.84
C THR A 117 14.99 36.37 -7.71
N GLY A 118 13.86 36.78 -7.14
CA GLY A 118 13.85 37.68 -5.99
C GLY A 118 12.58 38.52 -5.92
N TYR A 119 12.63 39.48 -5.02
CA TYR A 119 11.53 40.42 -4.84
C TYR A 119 11.50 41.45 -5.98
N TYR A 120 10.31 41.88 -6.35
CA TYR A 120 10.05 43.01 -7.22
C TYR A 120 9.02 43.91 -6.55
N THR A 121 9.09 45.21 -6.76
CA THR A 121 8.15 46.16 -6.16
C THR A 121 7.54 47.04 -7.24
N LEU A 122 6.20 47.09 -7.28
CA LEU A 122 5.44 48.07 -8.03
C LEU A 122 5.12 49.28 -7.15
N GLN A 123 5.44 50.46 -7.66
CA GLN A 123 5.01 51.73 -7.11
C GLN A 123 4.02 52.39 -8.08
N ALA A 124 2.77 52.53 -7.66
CA ALA A 124 1.79 53.33 -8.38
C ALA A 124 1.89 54.80 -7.95
N ILE A 125 1.82 55.72 -8.91
CA ILE A 125 1.99 57.16 -8.69
C ILE A 125 0.71 57.86 -9.14
N LYS A 126 0.05 58.57 -8.23
CA LYS A 126 -1.17 59.33 -8.53
C LYS A 126 -0.92 60.56 -9.38
N THR A 127 -1.96 61.05 -10.02
CA THR A 127 -1.98 62.32 -10.77
C THR A 127 -1.60 63.55 -9.93
N ASN A 128 -1.81 63.49 -8.61
CA ASN A 128 -1.35 64.51 -7.67
C ASN A 128 0.10 64.32 -7.19
N PHE A 129 0.85 63.39 -7.81
CA PHE A 129 2.22 63.01 -7.47
C PHE A 129 2.42 62.41 -6.06
N HIS A 130 1.33 62.01 -5.39
CA HIS A 130 1.44 61.12 -4.23
C HIS A 130 1.65 59.67 -4.68
N ASN A 131 2.47 58.96 -3.93
CA ASN A 131 2.72 57.54 -4.12
C ASN A 131 1.68 56.72 -3.35
N GLU A 132 1.13 55.69 -3.98
CA GLU A 132 0.39 54.64 -3.26
C GLU A 132 1.35 53.81 -2.39
N GLU A 133 0.82 52.96 -1.52
CA GLU A 133 1.68 52.00 -0.84
C GLU A 133 2.36 51.07 -1.87
N PRO A 134 3.67 50.80 -1.73
CA PRO A 134 4.39 49.95 -2.67
C PRO A 134 3.96 48.49 -2.52
N PHE A 135 3.74 47.83 -3.66
CA PHE A 135 3.34 46.43 -3.72
C PHE A 135 4.52 45.57 -4.10
N THR A 136 4.98 44.75 -3.16
CA THR A 136 6.10 43.82 -3.37
C THR A 136 5.58 42.43 -3.71
N ILE A 137 6.15 41.83 -4.74
CA ILE A 137 5.91 40.47 -5.23
C ILE A 137 7.20 39.67 -5.16
N TYR A 138 7.11 38.38 -4.87
CA TYR A 138 8.20 37.43 -4.99
C TYR A 138 7.68 36.10 -5.54
N PRO A 139 8.36 35.47 -6.50
CA PRO A 139 8.03 34.11 -6.94
C PRO A 139 8.31 33.13 -5.79
N LEU A 140 7.37 32.20 -5.56
CA LEU A 140 7.58 31.13 -4.58
C LEU A 140 8.56 30.09 -5.14
N PRO A 141 9.49 29.57 -4.32
CA PRO A 141 10.31 28.44 -4.73
C PRO A 141 9.45 27.18 -4.89
N GLU A 142 9.98 26.16 -5.55
CA GLU A 142 9.36 24.83 -5.54
C GLU A 142 9.47 24.22 -4.14
N PRO A 143 8.34 23.89 -3.48
CA PRO A 143 8.37 23.27 -2.17
C PRO A 143 8.79 21.80 -2.26
N ASN A 144 9.37 21.28 -1.19
CA ASN A 144 9.70 19.89 -1.01
C ASN A 144 8.97 19.32 0.20
N VAL A 145 8.41 18.12 0.05
CA VAL A 145 7.77 17.38 1.13
C VAL A 145 8.81 16.47 1.80
N THR A 146 9.05 16.70 3.09
CA THR A 146 9.91 15.85 3.91
C THR A 146 9.07 15.03 4.90
N SER A 147 9.60 13.90 5.35
CA SER A 147 8.97 13.05 6.36
C SER A 147 9.92 12.80 7.54
N ASN A 148 9.37 12.66 8.74
CA ASN A 148 10.14 12.29 9.93
C ASN A 148 10.64 10.83 9.92
N THR A 149 10.07 9.97 9.08
CA THR A 149 10.48 8.57 8.93
C THR A 149 10.43 8.14 7.47
N SER A 150 11.45 7.42 7.02
CA SER A 150 11.51 6.88 5.65
C SER A 150 10.78 5.54 5.51
N ASP A 151 10.46 4.87 6.62
CA ASP A 151 9.87 3.52 6.64
C ASP A 151 9.03 3.29 7.92
N PRO A 152 7.84 3.92 8.03
CA PRO A 152 6.93 3.66 9.13
C PRO A 152 6.44 2.21 9.17
N VAL A 153 6.26 1.72 10.38
CA VAL A 153 5.67 0.41 10.62
C VAL A 153 4.15 0.54 10.69
N GLU A 154 3.39 -0.32 10.01
CA GLU A 154 1.92 -0.26 10.00
C GLU A 154 1.35 -0.25 11.44
N HIS A 155 0.34 0.59 11.68
CA HIS A 155 -0.28 0.75 13.00
C HIS A 155 0.64 1.23 14.14
N LYS A 156 1.83 1.76 13.82
CA LYS A 156 2.80 2.18 14.82
C LYS A 156 3.24 3.63 14.64
N GLY A 157 2.83 4.47 15.59
CA GLY A 157 3.27 5.86 15.72
C GLY A 157 2.78 6.77 14.59
N PRO A 158 2.80 8.09 14.81
CA PRO A 158 2.41 9.05 13.79
C PRO A 158 3.56 9.30 12.79
N VAL A 159 3.22 9.39 11.51
CA VAL A 159 4.10 9.92 10.46
C VAL A 159 3.82 11.39 10.30
N VAL A 160 4.88 12.19 10.28
CA VAL A 160 4.79 13.64 10.17
C VAL A 160 5.44 14.06 8.87
N PHE A 161 4.65 14.68 8.01
CA PHE A 161 5.09 15.32 6.77
C PHE A 161 5.24 16.82 6.99
N THR A 162 6.33 17.38 6.50
CA THR A 162 6.62 18.81 6.60
C THR A 162 6.87 19.38 5.21
N CYS A 163 6.23 20.50 4.91
CA CYS A 163 6.48 21.25 3.69
C CYS A 163 7.62 22.25 3.92
N GLU A 164 8.67 22.13 3.12
CA GLU A 164 9.87 22.98 3.19
C GLU A 164 10.09 23.72 1.86
N PRO A 165 10.69 24.92 1.87
CA PRO A 165 11.13 25.70 3.04
C PRO A 165 9.97 26.48 3.70
N GLU A 166 10.24 27.08 4.88
CA GLU A 166 9.29 28.02 5.50
C GLU A 166 9.32 29.36 4.78
N ILE A 167 8.16 29.79 4.29
CA ILE A 167 7.94 31.10 3.69
C ILE A 167 7.03 31.95 4.59
N GLN A 168 7.47 33.18 4.88
CA GLN A 168 6.68 34.16 5.62
C GLN A 168 5.48 34.64 4.79
N ASP A 169 4.32 34.79 5.43
CA ASP A 169 3.07 35.24 4.81
C ASP A 169 2.57 34.35 3.65
N ALA A 170 3.02 33.08 3.61
CA ALA A 170 2.49 32.06 2.73
C ALA A 170 1.44 31.19 3.43
N THR A 171 0.50 30.69 2.64
CA THR A 171 -0.50 29.70 3.02
C THR A 171 -0.10 28.34 2.48
N TYR A 172 -0.21 27.30 3.30
CA TYR A 172 0.13 25.93 2.94
C TYR A 172 -1.16 25.13 2.76
N LEU A 173 -1.23 24.36 1.67
CA LEU A 173 -2.33 23.46 1.36
C LEU A 173 -1.78 22.08 1.05
N TRP A 174 -2.21 21.09 1.82
CA TRP A 174 -1.87 19.69 1.57
C TRP A 174 -2.87 19.05 0.61
N LEU A 175 -2.33 18.28 -0.32
CA LEU A 175 -3.07 17.52 -1.31
C LEU A 175 -2.72 16.04 -1.17
N ILE A 176 -3.73 15.17 -1.10
CA ILE A 176 -3.58 13.72 -1.19
C ILE A 176 -4.40 13.25 -2.37
N ASN A 177 -3.78 12.53 -3.33
CA ASN A 177 -4.44 12.19 -4.60
C ASN A 177 -5.05 13.43 -5.29
N SER A 178 -4.32 14.55 -5.29
CA SER A 178 -4.76 15.84 -5.83
C SER A 178 -6.03 16.45 -5.18
N GLN A 179 -6.42 15.99 -3.98
CA GLN A 179 -7.55 16.53 -3.23
C GLN A 179 -7.09 17.22 -1.94
N SER A 180 -7.66 18.38 -1.64
CA SER A 180 -7.32 19.16 -0.43
C SER A 180 -7.64 18.38 0.84
N VAL A 181 -6.64 18.26 1.70
CA VAL A 181 -6.78 17.57 2.98
C VAL A 181 -7.44 18.48 4.02
N GLN A 182 -8.24 17.87 4.89
CA GLN A 182 -8.84 18.51 6.06
C GLN A 182 -8.59 17.64 7.30
N ASN A 183 -8.72 18.24 8.48
CA ASN A 183 -8.59 17.50 9.74
C ASN A 183 -9.62 16.37 9.83
N SER A 184 -9.16 15.19 10.22
CA SER A 184 -9.98 13.98 10.39
C SER A 184 -9.50 13.18 11.60
N THR A 185 -10.08 12.00 11.83
CA THR A 185 -9.64 11.08 12.90
C THR A 185 -8.25 10.49 12.67
N ARG A 186 -7.71 10.57 11.45
CA ARG A 186 -6.42 9.98 11.06
C ARG A 186 -5.40 11.01 10.57
N LEU A 187 -5.85 12.16 10.10
CA LEU A 187 -5.03 13.23 9.54
C LEU A 187 -5.20 14.51 10.36
N GLU A 188 -4.09 15.08 10.82
CA GLU A 188 -4.05 16.31 11.60
C GLU A 188 -3.10 17.33 10.95
N LEU A 189 -3.64 18.48 10.58
CA LEU A 189 -2.89 19.64 10.11
C LEU A 189 -2.45 20.51 11.29
N SER A 190 -1.23 21.03 11.20
CA SER A 190 -0.74 22.06 12.14
C SER A 190 -1.53 23.36 12.01
N LYS A 191 -1.40 24.26 13.00
CA LYS A 191 -2.12 25.55 13.00
C LYS A 191 -1.80 26.45 11.80
N ASP A 192 -0.58 26.34 11.28
CA ASP A 192 -0.07 27.02 10.09
C ASP A 192 -0.24 26.18 8.80
N ASN A 193 -0.89 25.01 8.89
CA ASN A 193 -1.07 24.02 7.82
C ASN A 193 0.22 23.51 7.16
N ARG A 194 1.40 23.89 7.66
CA ARG A 194 2.69 23.50 7.09
C ARG A 194 3.01 22.02 7.31
N THR A 195 2.50 21.46 8.38
CA THR A 195 2.79 20.08 8.80
C THR A 195 1.50 19.26 8.74
N LEU A 196 1.60 18.09 8.10
CA LEU A 196 0.52 17.09 8.05
C LEU A 196 0.95 15.86 8.86
N THR A 197 0.16 15.50 9.86
CA THR A 197 0.39 14.34 10.71
C THR A 197 -0.59 13.24 10.37
N LEU A 198 -0.09 12.06 10.01
CA LEU A 198 -0.84 10.83 9.82
C LEU A 198 -0.68 9.95 11.07
N LEU A 199 -1.73 9.83 11.88
CA LEU A 199 -1.66 9.19 13.21
C LEU A 199 -1.52 7.66 13.17
N ASN A 200 -2.11 7.03 12.15
CA ASN A 200 -2.11 5.58 12.00
C ASN A 200 -1.92 5.23 10.53
N VAL A 201 -0.72 4.77 10.18
CA VAL A 201 -0.35 4.34 8.84
C VAL A 201 -1.00 3.00 8.52
N THR A 202 -1.59 2.91 7.34
CA THR A 202 -2.17 1.70 6.74
C THR A 202 -1.64 1.52 5.33
N ARG A 203 -1.81 0.32 4.78
CA ARG A 203 -1.49 0.01 3.39
C ARG A 203 -2.08 0.93 2.31
N ASN A 204 -3.12 1.69 2.62
CA ASN A 204 -3.81 2.55 1.65
C ASN A 204 -3.26 3.99 1.65
N ASP A 205 -2.25 4.28 2.48
CA ASP A 205 -1.70 5.63 2.67
C ASP A 205 -0.36 5.82 1.94
N THR A 206 -0.09 5.06 0.87
CA THR A 206 1.17 5.14 0.11
C THR A 206 1.36 6.47 -0.62
N GLY A 207 0.33 7.32 -0.72
CA GLY A 207 0.37 8.61 -1.41
C GLY A 207 -0.34 8.59 -2.77
N PRO A 208 -0.20 9.64 -3.60
CA PRO A 208 0.76 10.75 -3.51
C PRO A 208 0.36 11.85 -2.52
N TYR A 209 1.36 12.37 -1.79
CA TYR A 209 1.26 13.54 -0.94
C TYR A 209 1.96 14.73 -1.61
N GLU A 210 1.25 15.83 -1.79
CA GLU A 210 1.77 17.04 -2.45
C GLU A 210 1.48 18.25 -1.55
N CYS A 211 2.40 19.22 -1.53
CA CYS A 211 2.24 20.48 -0.84
C CYS A 211 2.13 21.62 -1.85
N ASP A 212 1.04 22.38 -1.77
CA ASP A 212 0.80 23.59 -2.54
C ASP A 212 1.00 24.80 -1.61
N ILE A 213 2.03 25.59 -1.90
CA ILE A 213 2.31 26.84 -1.19
C ILE A 213 1.78 28.01 -2.01
N ARG A 214 1.00 28.88 -1.36
CA ARG A 214 0.39 30.05 -2.00
C ARG A 214 0.66 31.31 -1.21
N ASN A 215 1.08 32.36 -1.89
CA ASN A 215 0.99 33.73 -1.39
C ASN A 215 -0.13 34.43 -2.18
N PRO A 216 -0.48 35.70 -1.90
CA PRO A 216 -1.58 36.38 -2.62
C PRO A 216 -1.41 36.48 -4.15
N VAL A 217 -0.24 36.10 -4.69
CA VAL A 217 0.25 36.49 -6.01
C VAL A 217 0.76 35.31 -6.85
N SER A 218 1.19 34.22 -6.21
CA SER A 218 1.81 33.05 -6.82
C SER A 218 1.47 31.79 -6.03
N ALA A 219 1.46 30.67 -6.73
CA ALA A 219 1.25 29.34 -6.18
C ALA A 219 2.31 28.40 -6.75
N SER A 220 2.86 27.54 -5.89
CA SER A 220 3.91 26.59 -6.25
C SER A 220 3.59 25.24 -5.62
N LEU A 221 3.65 24.18 -6.43
CA LEU A 221 3.29 22.83 -6.05
C LEU A 221 4.55 21.97 -5.95
N SER A 222 4.62 21.11 -4.93
CA SER A 222 5.73 20.17 -4.77
C SER A 222 5.61 18.98 -5.73
N ASP A 223 6.74 18.33 -5.98
CA ASP A 223 6.75 16.95 -6.47
C ASP A 223 5.96 16.01 -5.53
N PRO A 224 5.34 14.93 -6.06
CA PRO A 224 4.58 13.97 -5.26
C PRO A 224 5.49 13.10 -4.39
N PHE A 225 5.21 13.09 -3.09
CA PHE A 225 5.87 12.21 -2.12
C PHE A 225 5.08 10.90 -1.95
N TYR A 226 5.79 9.77 -2.00
CA TYR A 226 5.21 8.43 -1.78
C TYR A 226 5.73 7.83 -0.48
N LEU A 227 4.80 7.41 0.39
CA LEU A 227 5.11 6.76 1.66
C LEU A 227 5.27 5.25 1.46
N ASN A 228 6.48 4.74 1.67
CA ASN A 228 6.71 3.30 1.79
C ASN A 228 6.56 2.90 3.26
N TYR A 229 5.88 1.80 3.55
CA TYR A 229 5.70 1.32 4.92
C TYR A 229 6.15 -0.13 5.04
N THR A 230 6.56 -0.52 6.24
CA THR A 230 6.91 -1.91 6.58
C THR A 230 5.79 -2.53 7.40
N ASP A 231 5.26 -3.65 6.94
CA ASP A 231 4.24 -4.40 7.66
C ASP A 231 4.88 -5.10 8.89
N PRO A 232 4.50 -4.78 10.15
CA PRO A 232 5.01 -5.43 11.35
C PRO A 232 4.56 -6.89 11.48
N HIS A 233 3.52 -7.28 10.74
CA HIS A 233 2.97 -8.62 10.76
C HIS A 233 2.81 -9.07 9.31
N PRO A 234 3.70 -9.89 8.74
CA PRO A 234 3.41 -10.52 7.47
C PRO A 234 2.15 -11.39 7.63
N TRP A 235 0.96 -10.81 7.42
CA TRP A 235 -0.30 -11.54 7.33
C TRP A 235 -0.32 -12.21 5.96
N THR A 236 0.56 -13.18 5.77
CA THR A 236 0.15 -14.35 5.02
C THR A 236 -0.85 -15.07 5.92
N PRO A 237 -2.17 -15.06 5.62
CA PRO A 237 -3.09 -15.91 6.36
C PRO A 237 -2.60 -17.35 6.22
N ILE A 238 -2.18 -17.96 7.32
CA ILE A 238 -1.85 -19.38 7.31
C ILE A 238 -3.17 -20.12 7.38
N LEU A 239 -3.61 -20.65 6.25
CA LEU A 239 -4.64 -21.69 6.22
C LEU A 239 -4.04 -22.95 6.86
N ALA A 240 -4.13 -23.08 8.18
CA ALA A 240 -3.69 -24.27 8.89
C ALA A 240 -4.80 -25.34 8.78
N ILE A 241 -4.71 -26.20 7.75
CA ILE A 241 -5.56 -27.38 7.65
C ILE A 241 -5.00 -28.43 8.60
N THR A 242 -5.56 -28.55 9.80
CA THR A 242 -5.22 -29.63 10.73
C THR A 242 -6.14 -30.83 10.47
N PRO A 243 -5.62 -31.99 10.03
CA PRO A 243 -6.42 -33.21 10.03
C PRO A 243 -6.71 -33.60 11.48
N SER A 244 -7.98 -33.63 11.86
CA SER A 244 -8.37 -34.10 13.20
C SER A 244 -7.91 -35.55 13.40
N PRO A 245 -7.27 -35.88 14.54
CA PRO A 245 -6.82 -37.23 14.84
C PRO A 245 -8.04 -38.07 15.25
N GLY A 246 -8.77 -38.62 14.28
CA GLY A 246 -9.96 -39.39 14.62
C GLY A 246 -10.57 -40.28 13.54
N ASN A 247 -10.37 -40.05 12.24
CA ASN A 247 -10.85 -41.00 11.23
C ASN A 247 -10.27 -40.73 9.83
N PRO A 248 -9.66 -41.73 9.17
CA PRO A 248 -9.25 -41.62 7.78
C PRO A 248 -10.51 -41.65 6.90
N GLY A 249 -11.03 -40.46 6.56
CA GLY A 249 -12.20 -40.31 5.70
C GLY A 249 -13.03 -39.05 5.89
N ARG A 250 -12.73 -38.22 6.90
CA ARG A 250 -13.36 -36.91 7.10
C ARG A 250 -12.34 -35.85 7.51
N PRO A 251 -11.93 -34.94 6.60
CA PRO A 251 -11.16 -33.77 6.99
C PRO A 251 -12.09 -32.76 7.65
N SER A 252 -11.87 -32.47 8.92
CA SER A 252 -12.38 -31.25 9.58
C SER A 252 -11.38 -30.13 9.34
N PHE A 253 -11.85 -28.92 9.07
CA PHE A 253 -11.01 -27.75 8.89
C PHE A 253 -11.30 -26.73 9.99
N GLU A 254 -10.24 -26.22 10.61
CA GLU A 254 -10.30 -25.11 11.56
C GLU A 254 -9.66 -23.88 10.93
N LEU A 255 -10.42 -22.81 10.78
CA LEU A 255 -9.88 -21.51 10.40
C LEU A 255 -9.49 -20.77 11.69
N ARG A 256 -8.19 -20.55 11.92
CA ARG A 256 -7.70 -19.70 13.00
C ARG A 256 -7.27 -18.36 12.43
N LEU A 257 -8.10 -17.34 12.64
CA LEU A 257 -7.71 -15.96 12.41
C LEU A 257 -6.96 -15.48 13.66
N GLY A 258 -5.71 -15.05 13.50
CA GLY A 258 -4.90 -14.53 14.60
C GLY A 258 -5.47 -13.21 15.13
N GLY A 259 -5.35 -12.99 16.44
CA GLY A 259 -5.84 -11.80 17.15
C GLY A 259 -7.18 -12.06 17.83
N ASP A 260 -7.15 -12.45 19.10
CA ASP A 260 -8.30 -12.60 20.02
C ASP A 260 -9.52 -13.37 19.46
N GLY A 261 -9.31 -14.68 19.22
CA GLY A 261 -10.30 -15.73 19.50
C GLY A 261 -11.69 -15.57 18.90
N LEU A 262 -11.83 -15.62 17.57
CA LEU A 262 -13.09 -16.03 16.93
C LEU A 262 -12.92 -17.39 16.25
N LEU A 263 -13.34 -18.45 16.94
CA LEU A 263 -13.42 -19.82 16.41
C LEU A 263 -14.67 -19.96 15.54
N LEU A 264 -14.51 -20.03 14.22
CA LEU A 264 -15.57 -20.43 13.30
C LEU A 264 -15.27 -21.85 12.80
N SER A 265 -15.85 -22.86 13.45
CA SER A 265 -15.87 -24.23 12.94
C SER A 265 -17.17 -24.45 12.15
N ARG A 266 -17.07 -24.87 10.89
CA ARG A 266 -18.22 -25.34 10.11
C ARG A 266 -17.83 -26.60 9.37
N GLU A 267 -18.54 -27.70 9.58
CA GLU A 267 -18.31 -28.95 8.83
C GLU A 267 -18.81 -28.80 7.39
N ALA A 268 -17.94 -28.99 6.38
CA ALA A 268 -18.37 -29.25 5.00
C ALA A 268 -18.02 -30.69 4.62
N ARG A 269 -18.99 -31.40 4.05
CA ARG A 269 -18.77 -32.71 3.41
C ARG A 269 -18.55 -32.49 1.91
N GLY A 270 -17.42 -32.91 1.37
CA GLY A 270 -17.15 -32.86 -0.07
C GLY A 270 -15.85 -33.56 -0.46
N GLN A 271 -15.87 -34.23 -1.61
CA GLN A 271 -14.75 -34.95 -2.23
C GLN A 271 -13.85 -33.96 -3.00
N TYR A 272 -12.54 -34.24 -3.05
CA TYR A 272 -11.47 -33.40 -3.64
C TYR A 272 -11.85 -32.74 -4.99
N GLY A 273 -11.80 -31.40 -5.06
CA GLY A 273 -12.03 -30.62 -6.28
C GLY A 273 -11.70 -29.13 -6.12
N LEU A 274 -11.30 -28.48 -7.22
CA LEU A 274 -11.10 -27.01 -7.32
C LEU A 274 -12.44 -26.30 -7.12
N TYR A 275 -12.54 -25.44 -6.11
CA TYR A 275 -13.66 -24.52 -5.97
C TYR A 275 -13.41 -23.29 -6.84
N THR A 276 -14.37 -22.95 -7.70
CA THR A 276 -14.41 -21.65 -8.38
C THR A 276 -15.23 -20.66 -7.55
N ASP A 277 -14.89 -19.37 -7.62
CA ASP A 277 -15.44 -18.23 -6.84
C ASP A 277 -16.97 -18.20 -6.63
N LYS A 278 -17.76 -18.91 -7.44
CA LYS A 278 -19.23 -18.91 -7.38
C LYS A 278 -19.84 -19.80 -6.27
N GLU A 279 -19.05 -20.64 -5.61
CA GLU A 279 -19.55 -21.56 -4.55
C GLU A 279 -19.03 -21.22 -3.14
N CYS A 280 -18.32 -20.11 -2.98
CA CYS A 280 -17.88 -19.64 -1.66
C CYS A 280 -19.08 -19.08 -0.86
N PRO A 281 -19.33 -19.54 0.39
CA PRO A 281 -20.43 -19.05 1.22
C PRO A 281 -20.15 -17.69 1.87
N PHE A 282 -19.03 -17.04 1.55
CA PHE A 282 -18.61 -15.76 2.09
C PHE A 282 -18.34 -14.78 0.95
N SER A 283 -19.28 -13.87 0.72
CA SER A 283 -19.10 -12.72 -0.19
C SER A 283 -18.52 -11.57 0.63
N SER A 284 -17.21 -11.35 0.53
CA SER A 284 -16.55 -10.13 1.01
C SER A 284 -15.30 -9.87 0.19
N ASP A 285 -15.04 -8.60 -0.12
CA ASP A 285 -13.98 -8.10 -1.02
C ASP A 285 -12.54 -8.40 -0.54
N TYR A 286 -12.39 -9.17 0.55
CA TYR A 286 -11.13 -9.57 1.17
C TYR A 286 -10.71 -11.02 0.90
N ILE A 287 -11.55 -11.83 0.24
CA ILE A 287 -11.17 -13.20 -0.15
C ILE A 287 -11.21 -13.28 -1.66
N THR A 288 -10.12 -12.88 -2.31
CA THR A 288 -9.79 -13.46 -3.62
C THR A 288 -9.30 -14.88 -3.33
N CYS A 289 -9.95 -15.90 -3.88
CA CYS A 289 -9.39 -17.26 -3.91
C CYS A 289 -8.19 -17.29 -4.86
N GLY A 290 -7.12 -16.60 -4.45
CA GLY A 290 -5.81 -16.64 -5.08
C GLY A 290 -5.17 -17.99 -4.82
N SER A 291 -4.71 -18.61 -5.90
CA SER A 291 -3.93 -19.85 -5.93
C SER A 291 -2.90 -19.92 -4.81
N VAL A 292 -3.04 -20.90 -3.91
CA VAL A 292 -2.04 -21.19 -2.88
C VAL A 292 -0.78 -21.74 -3.56
N LEU A 293 0.25 -20.91 -3.67
CA LEU A 293 1.60 -21.34 -4.03
C LEU A 293 2.35 -21.64 -2.72
N PHE A 294 2.36 -22.91 -2.29
CA PHE A 294 3.28 -23.35 -1.25
C PHE A 294 4.73 -23.25 -1.78
N ALA A 295 5.67 -22.70 -0.99
CA ALA A 295 7.09 -22.72 -1.35
C ALA A 295 7.56 -24.18 -1.55
N PRO A 296 8.33 -24.48 -2.60
CA PRO A 296 8.81 -25.83 -2.84
C PRO A 296 9.74 -26.28 -1.70
N ASP A 297 9.43 -27.42 -1.08
CA ASP A 297 10.10 -27.95 0.11
C ASP A 297 10.25 -29.48 0.03
N GLY A 298 11.32 -30.01 0.63
CA GLY A 298 11.68 -31.43 0.57
C GLY A 298 12.46 -31.84 -0.69
N PRO A 299 12.69 -33.15 -0.90
CA PRO A 299 12.13 -34.26 -0.14
C PRO A 299 12.82 -34.42 1.22
N GLU A 300 12.01 -34.59 2.27
CA GLU A 300 12.52 -35.02 3.58
C GLU A 300 13.09 -36.45 3.49
N ALA A 301 13.85 -36.88 4.49
CA ALA A 301 14.51 -38.19 4.49
C ALA A 301 13.49 -39.34 4.28
N PRO A 302 13.63 -40.13 3.19
CA PRO A 302 12.68 -41.20 2.89
C PRO A 302 12.72 -42.31 3.94
N THR A 303 11.57 -42.96 4.12
CA THR A 303 11.40 -44.12 5.00
C THR A 303 10.82 -45.29 4.20
N ILE A 304 11.31 -46.50 4.46
CA ILE A 304 10.84 -47.73 3.80
C ILE A 304 9.96 -48.51 4.78
N SER A 305 8.78 -48.97 4.36
CA SER A 305 7.92 -49.83 5.18
C SER A 305 7.60 -51.15 4.46
N PRO A 306 7.39 -52.27 5.19
CA PRO A 306 7.52 -52.44 6.64
C PRO A 306 8.99 -52.41 7.12
N SER A 307 9.18 -52.41 8.45
CA SER A 307 10.51 -52.43 9.08
C SER A 307 11.17 -53.81 9.05
N ASP A 308 10.43 -54.86 8.72
CA ASP A 308 10.90 -56.24 8.72
C ASP A 308 12.02 -56.46 7.69
N THR A 309 13.12 -57.07 8.14
CA THR A 309 14.31 -57.37 7.32
C THR A 309 14.47 -58.86 7.01
N HIS A 310 13.74 -59.74 7.69
CA HIS A 310 13.90 -61.20 7.58
C HIS A 310 12.63 -61.86 7.02
N TYR A 311 12.78 -62.57 5.91
CA TYR A 311 11.67 -63.23 5.24
C TYR A 311 11.96 -64.70 4.97
N ARG A 312 10.90 -65.50 4.82
CA ARG A 312 10.99 -66.92 4.44
C ARG A 312 10.87 -67.08 2.94
N SER A 313 11.61 -68.01 2.37
CA SER A 313 11.50 -68.33 0.95
C SER A 313 10.09 -68.81 0.59
N GLY A 314 9.51 -68.22 -0.46
CA GLY A 314 8.13 -68.41 -0.88
C GLY A 314 7.16 -67.32 -0.44
N ALA A 315 7.59 -66.39 0.42
CA ALA A 315 6.79 -65.23 0.79
C ALA A 315 6.77 -64.16 -0.32
N ASN A 316 5.82 -63.23 -0.24
CA ASN A 316 5.78 -62.06 -1.11
C ASN A 316 6.40 -60.87 -0.36
N LEU A 317 7.45 -60.28 -0.92
CA LEU A 317 8.07 -59.08 -0.38
C LEU A 317 7.35 -57.87 -0.94
N ASN A 318 6.79 -57.03 -0.07
CA ASN A 318 6.18 -55.76 -0.45
C ASN A 318 6.82 -54.63 0.33
N LEU A 319 7.57 -53.76 -0.36
CA LEU A 319 8.22 -52.60 0.24
C LEU A 319 7.61 -51.32 -0.35
N SER A 320 7.23 -50.39 0.51
CA SER A 320 6.78 -49.04 0.12
C SER A 320 7.75 -47.99 0.64
N CYS A 321 7.96 -46.93 -0.14
CA CYS A 321 8.82 -45.82 0.22
C CYS A 321 7.99 -44.55 0.40
N HIS A 322 8.26 -43.79 1.45
CA HIS A 322 7.53 -42.56 1.76
C HIS A 322 8.48 -41.44 2.15
N ALA A 323 8.32 -40.28 1.52
CA ALA A 323 9.00 -39.03 1.86
C ALA A 323 8.02 -37.86 1.76
N ALA A 324 8.06 -36.96 2.73
CA ALA A 324 7.31 -35.70 2.66
C ALA A 324 7.98 -34.77 1.65
N SER A 325 7.25 -34.30 0.64
CA SER A 325 7.78 -33.37 -0.36
C SER A 325 6.69 -32.57 -1.05
N ASN A 326 6.99 -31.31 -1.34
CA ASN A 326 6.14 -30.36 -2.06
C ASN A 326 6.92 -29.69 -3.21
N PRO A 327 6.51 -29.80 -4.49
CA PRO A 327 5.44 -30.68 -5.00
C PRO A 327 5.81 -32.18 -4.84
N PRO A 328 4.86 -33.12 -5.07
CA PRO A 328 5.10 -34.55 -4.90
C PRO A 328 6.38 -35.05 -5.61
N ALA A 329 7.24 -35.74 -4.87
CA ALA A 329 8.51 -36.26 -5.38
C ALA A 329 8.33 -37.56 -6.18
N GLN A 330 9.27 -37.82 -7.09
CA GLN A 330 9.34 -39.03 -7.88
C GLN A 330 10.16 -40.10 -7.15
N TYR A 331 9.69 -41.35 -7.20
CA TYR A 331 10.29 -42.49 -6.50
C TYR A 331 10.93 -43.46 -7.49
N SER A 332 12.05 -44.07 -7.08
CA SER A 332 12.72 -45.10 -7.84
C SER A 332 13.46 -46.08 -6.93
N TRP A 333 13.58 -47.33 -7.36
CA TRP A 333 14.22 -48.40 -6.59
C TRP A 333 15.49 -48.93 -7.26
N LEU A 334 16.53 -49.16 -6.45
CA LEU A 334 17.70 -49.96 -6.81
C LEU A 334 17.74 -51.22 -5.94
N ILE A 335 17.81 -52.38 -6.58
CA ILE A 335 17.94 -53.67 -5.91
C ILE A 335 19.36 -54.17 -6.16
N ASN A 336 20.15 -54.32 -5.11
CA ASN A 336 21.58 -54.68 -5.20
C ASN A 336 22.35 -53.77 -6.19
N GLY A 337 22.06 -52.47 -6.15
CA GLY A 337 22.66 -51.46 -7.03
C GLY A 337 22.14 -51.44 -8.47
N ARG A 338 21.23 -52.34 -8.86
CA ARG A 338 20.62 -52.35 -10.19
C ARG A 338 19.28 -51.61 -10.19
N PRO A 339 19.05 -50.66 -11.11
CA PRO A 339 17.77 -49.96 -11.20
C PRO A 339 16.66 -50.94 -11.59
N LYS A 340 15.51 -50.84 -10.93
CA LYS A 340 14.34 -51.67 -11.23
C LYS A 340 13.26 -50.87 -11.96
N GLN A 341 12.40 -50.19 -11.21
CA GLN A 341 11.28 -49.41 -11.73
C GLN A 341 11.09 -48.13 -10.90
N SER A 342 10.57 -47.09 -11.56
CA SER A 342 10.24 -45.81 -10.94
C SER A 342 8.83 -45.87 -10.34
N THR A 343 8.72 -46.55 -9.21
CA THR A 343 7.46 -46.74 -8.47
C THR A 343 7.68 -46.43 -7.00
N GLN A 344 6.61 -46.03 -6.29
CA GLN A 344 6.66 -45.82 -4.85
C GLN A 344 6.75 -47.14 -4.07
N GLU A 345 6.16 -48.19 -4.63
CA GLU A 345 6.11 -49.54 -4.06
C GLU A 345 6.84 -50.53 -4.96
N VAL A 346 7.49 -51.52 -4.36
CA VAL A 346 8.12 -52.64 -5.06
C VAL A 346 7.63 -53.95 -4.45
N THR A 347 7.05 -54.80 -5.31
CA THR A 347 6.57 -56.12 -4.92
C THR A 347 7.35 -57.20 -5.66
N ILE A 348 7.90 -58.15 -4.91
CA ILE A 348 8.58 -59.33 -5.44
C ILE A 348 7.83 -60.56 -4.93
N PRO A 349 7.03 -61.24 -5.77
CA PRO A 349 6.31 -62.44 -5.36
C PRO A 349 7.27 -63.63 -5.26
N ASN A 350 6.98 -64.55 -4.35
CA ASN A 350 7.69 -65.84 -4.23
C ASN A 350 9.22 -65.70 -4.12
N ILE A 351 9.69 -64.97 -3.10
CA ILE A 351 11.11 -64.67 -2.91
C ILE A 351 11.96 -65.92 -2.62
N THR A 352 13.21 -65.87 -3.07
CA THR A 352 14.24 -66.90 -2.88
C THR A 352 15.43 -66.34 -2.09
N PRO A 353 16.33 -67.19 -1.56
CA PRO A 353 17.56 -66.70 -0.92
C PRO A 353 18.41 -65.77 -1.80
N ASN A 354 18.28 -65.87 -3.13
CA ASN A 354 18.98 -65.03 -4.10
C ASN A 354 18.43 -63.59 -4.19
N ASP A 355 17.22 -63.35 -3.68
CA ASP A 355 16.61 -62.02 -3.60
C ASP A 355 17.06 -61.25 -2.35
N SER A 356 17.95 -61.83 -1.53
CA SER A 356 18.60 -61.15 -0.41
C SER A 356 19.52 -60.04 -0.91
N GLY A 357 19.61 -58.96 -0.14
CA GLY A 357 20.51 -57.86 -0.44
C GLY A 357 19.96 -56.49 -0.10
N SER A 358 20.53 -55.43 -0.70
CA SER A 358 20.17 -54.05 -0.40
C SER A 358 19.10 -53.51 -1.35
N TYR A 359 18.05 -52.96 -0.76
CA TYR A 359 16.93 -52.33 -1.42
C TYR A 359 17.00 -50.83 -1.13
N THR A 360 17.41 -50.06 -2.12
CA THR A 360 17.59 -48.61 -2.02
C THR A 360 16.41 -47.91 -2.68
N CYS A 361 15.69 -47.09 -1.92
CA CYS A 361 14.73 -46.13 -2.46
C CYS A 361 15.44 -44.79 -2.70
N VAL A 362 15.26 -44.22 -3.89
CA VAL A 362 15.72 -42.89 -4.26
C VAL A 362 14.50 -42.02 -4.56
N VAL A 363 14.44 -40.88 -3.91
CA VAL A 363 13.37 -39.89 -4.02
C VAL A 363 13.95 -38.62 -4.63
N HIS A 364 13.34 -38.15 -5.71
CA HIS A 364 13.78 -36.96 -6.44
C HIS A 364 12.66 -35.92 -6.51
N ASN A 365 12.95 -34.69 -6.09
CA ASN A 365 12.05 -33.56 -6.33
C ASN A 365 12.61 -32.71 -7.48
N SER A 366 11.83 -32.61 -8.56
CA SER A 366 12.25 -31.90 -9.78
C SER A 366 12.31 -30.37 -9.62
N VAL A 367 11.61 -29.82 -8.62
CA VAL A 367 11.53 -28.38 -8.35
C VAL A 367 12.63 -27.92 -7.41
N THR A 368 12.83 -28.60 -6.28
CA THR A 368 13.93 -28.28 -5.35
C THR A 368 15.28 -28.78 -5.85
N ARG A 369 15.30 -29.67 -6.85
CA ARG A 369 16.50 -30.36 -7.38
C ARG A 369 17.22 -31.21 -6.32
N LEU A 370 16.56 -31.51 -5.20
CA LEU A 370 17.09 -32.32 -4.12
C LEU A 370 16.74 -33.80 -4.28
N ASN A 371 17.62 -34.66 -3.77
CA ASN A 371 17.48 -36.10 -3.76
C ASN A 371 17.57 -36.64 -2.32
N GLY A 372 16.70 -37.57 -1.97
CA GLY A 372 16.75 -38.33 -0.72
C GLY A 372 16.91 -39.82 -0.98
N THR A 373 17.63 -40.54 -0.12
CA THR A 373 17.85 -41.99 -0.28
C THR A 373 17.67 -42.75 1.02
N ALA A 374 16.97 -43.88 0.96
CA ALA A 374 16.82 -44.83 2.07
C ALA A 374 17.26 -46.21 1.63
N VAL A 375 17.94 -46.95 2.51
CA VAL A 375 18.42 -48.32 2.22
C VAL A 375 17.86 -49.29 3.25
N ARG A 376 17.33 -50.42 2.77
CA ARG A 376 16.88 -51.54 3.59
C ARG A 376 17.58 -52.82 3.13
N THR A 377 18.22 -53.54 4.05
CA THR A 377 18.85 -54.83 3.76
C THR A 377 17.88 -55.95 4.10
N ILE A 378 17.54 -56.76 3.10
CA ILE A 378 16.59 -57.88 3.24
C ILE A 378 17.37 -59.19 3.22
N THR A 379 17.05 -60.08 4.16
CA THR A 379 17.62 -61.43 4.27
C THR A 379 16.51 -62.46 4.11
N VAL A 380 16.64 -63.34 3.12
CA VAL A 380 15.67 -64.41 2.85
C VAL A 380 16.25 -65.76 3.24
N SER A 381 15.63 -66.41 4.23
CA SER A 381 16.04 -67.75 4.68
C SER A 381 15.41 -68.83 3.80
N GLY A 382 16.20 -69.86 3.44
CA GLY A 382 15.71 -71.03 2.72
C GLY A 382 14.67 -71.83 3.50
N LYS A 383 13.82 -72.59 2.81
CA LYS A 383 12.91 -73.54 3.47
C LYS A 383 13.74 -74.59 4.22
N LEU A 384 13.53 -74.74 5.53
CA LEU A 384 13.98 -75.93 6.24
C LEU A 384 13.29 -77.14 5.58
N LEU A 385 14.08 -78.05 5.02
CA LEU A 385 13.57 -79.38 4.69
C LEU A 385 13.06 -80.01 6.01
N PRO A 386 11.86 -80.61 6.05
CA PRO A 386 11.43 -81.36 7.23
C PRO A 386 12.46 -82.46 7.49
N GLY A 387 13.07 -82.43 8.68
CA GLY A 387 13.91 -83.52 9.16
C GLY A 387 13.11 -84.83 9.22
N PRO A 388 13.77 -86.00 9.08
CA PRO A 388 13.07 -87.28 9.01
C PRO A 388 12.21 -87.52 10.27
N PRO A 389 11.05 -88.19 10.13
CA PRO A 389 10.11 -88.39 11.23
C PRO A 389 10.76 -89.19 12.36
N ALA A 390 10.68 -88.66 13.58
CA ALA A 390 11.04 -89.38 14.79
C ALA A 390 10.07 -90.56 14.98
N LEU A 391 10.64 -91.77 15.02
CA LEU A 391 9.93 -93.01 15.30
C LEU A 391 9.43 -92.96 16.76
N SER A 392 8.12 -92.78 16.97
CA SER A 392 7.51 -92.87 18.30
C SER A 392 7.33 -94.35 18.67
N SER A 393 8.17 -94.87 19.57
CA SER A 393 7.88 -96.12 20.26
C SER A 393 6.93 -95.85 21.43
N GLY A 394 5.63 -96.04 21.18
CA GLY A 394 4.58 -96.05 22.19
C GLY A 394 3.66 -97.23 21.93
N VAL A 395 4.03 -98.39 22.46
CA VAL A 395 3.16 -99.57 22.53
C VAL A 395 2.19 -99.35 23.68
N GLU A 396 0.92 -99.06 23.37
CA GLU A 396 -0.20 -99.31 24.28
C GLU A 396 -0.71 -100.72 24.02
N VAL A 397 -0.66 -101.58 25.04
CA VAL A 397 -1.47 -102.79 25.12
C VAL A 397 -2.52 -102.54 26.18
N SER A 398 -3.77 -102.41 25.75
CA SER A 398 -4.94 -102.45 26.63
C SER A 398 -5.55 -103.85 26.66
N ASP A 399 -5.95 -104.22 27.87
CA ASP A 399 -6.59 -105.42 28.38
C ASP A 399 -7.29 -106.40 27.43
N PHE A 400 -7.04 -107.70 27.68
CA PHE A 400 -8.01 -108.77 27.45
C PHE A 400 -8.28 -109.50 28.78
N GLN A 401 -9.47 -109.29 29.36
CA GLN A 401 -10.08 -110.18 30.35
C GLN A 401 -10.52 -111.50 29.69
N LYS A 402 -10.19 -112.65 30.30
CA LYS A 402 -11.16 -113.75 30.57
C LYS A 402 -10.54 -114.93 31.36
N ARG A 403 -10.89 -114.97 32.65
CA ARG A 403 -11.51 -116.06 33.43
C ARG A 403 -11.17 -117.53 33.07
N ALA A 404 -10.57 -118.22 34.03
CA ALA A 404 -11.14 -119.44 34.66
C ALA A 404 -10.68 -119.48 36.13
#